data_AF-A0A6J4YI01-F1
#
_entry.id   AF-A0A6J4YI01-F1
#
_cell.length_a   1.000
_cell.length_b   1.000
_cell.length_c   1.000
_cell.angle_alpha   90.00
_cell.angle_beta   90.00
_cell.angle_gamma   90.00
#
_symmetry.space_group_name_H-M   'P 1'
#
loop_
_entity.id
_entity.type
_entity.pdbx_description
1 polymer ?
#
loop_
_entity_poly.entity_id
_entity_poly.type
_entity_poly.pdbx_seq_one_letter_code
_entity_poly.pdbx_strand_id
1 'polypeptide(L)'
;MKKSTIVIFLILTTALSCTTKYRDMHSLETVWQTVNEAHYDPTYGGVNWQAAHARYKPQIAAAQNRDESFQLINRMLFELNLSHYLAVYPDDLKRYMPVLFAEGGIGVDVRLLDGEPVITLVRTGSPVARAGLRPGFVIERIDGKPVGQIIGEGEALLIPPFNPRNRLNNLSGYIAGHIYSVSCTTSPNTC
;
A
#
# COMPACT_ATOMS: atom_id res chain seq x y z
N MET A 1 1.78 -33.39 -33.75
CA MET A 1 1.76 -31.91 -33.57
C MET A 1 1.17 -31.41 -32.23
N LYS A 2 0.46 -32.22 -31.42
CA LYS A 2 -0.02 -31.79 -30.08
C LYS A 2 1.00 -31.92 -28.94
N LYS A 3 2.06 -32.73 -29.08
CA LYS A 3 3.04 -33.01 -28.02
C LYS A 3 4.11 -31.91 -27.85
N SER A 4 4.54 -31.24 -28.93
CA SER A 4 5.54 -30.16 -28.85
C SER A 4 5.01 -28.88 -28.21
N THR A 5 3.72 -28.58 -28.36
CA THR A 5 3.09 -27.40 -27.73
C THR A 5 2.98 -27.56 -26.20
N ILE A 6 2.78 -28.78 -25.70
CA ILE A 6 2.67 -29.09 -24.26
C ILE A 6 4.03 -28.95 -23.56
N VAL A 7 5.12 -29.38 -24.20
CA VAL A 7 6.48 -29.31 -23.61
C VAL A 7 6.99 -27.87 -23.51
N ILE A 8 6.72 -27.03 -24.51
CA ILE A 8 7.09 -25.60 -24.48
C ILE A 8 6.29 -24.85 -23.40
N PHE A 9 5.01 -25.20 -23.19
CA PHE A 9 4.18 -24.63 -22.13
C PHE A 9 4.64 -25.05 -20.71
N LEU A 10 5.19 -26.25 -20.56
CA LEU A 10 5.70 -26.76 -19.27
C LEU A 10 7.06 -26.15 -18.87
N ILE A 11 7.90 -25.80 -19.84
CA ILE A 11 9.22 -25.17 -19.58
C ILE A 11 9.05 -23.67 -19.27
N LEU A 12 8.08 -22.99 -19.89
CA LEU A 12 7.84 -21.57 -19.64
C LEU A 12 7.25 -21.30 -18.24
N THR A 13 6.42 -22.20 -17.72
CA THR A 13 5.76 -22.05 -16.41
C THR A 13 6.69 -22.28 -15.20
N THR A 14 7.69 -23.16 -15.34
CA THR A 14 8.66 -23.45 -14.27
C THR A 14 9.70 -22.34 -14.10
N ALA A 15 10.18 -21.75 -15.19
CA ALA A 15 11.16 -20.65 -15.15
C ALA A 15 10.59 -19.37 -14.49
N LEU A 16 9.34 -19.02 -14.77
CA LEU A 16 8.67 -17.85 -14.16
C LEU A 16 8.55 -17.98 -12.63
N SER A 17 8.17 -19.16 -12.14
CA SER A 17 7.99 -19.41 -10.71
C SER A 17 9.31 -19.32 -9.92
N CYS A 18 10.43 -19.73 -10.53
CA CYS A 18 11.76 -19.65 -9.92
C CYS A 18 12.20 -18.19 -9.72
N THR A 19 11.97 -17.33 -10.72
CA THR A 19 12.35 -15.91 -10.67
C THR A 19 11.57 -15.13 -9.61
N THR A 20 10.25 -15.37 -9.48
CA THR A 20 9.43 -14.72 -8.45
C THR A 20 9.87 -15.13 -7.04
N LYS A 21 10.06 -16.43 -6.80
CA LYS A 21 10.54 -16.93 -5.50
C LYS A 21 11.93 -16.39 -5.16
N TYR A 22 12.83 -16.30 -6.13
CA TYR A 22 14.14 -15.70 -5.93
C TYR A 22 14.02 -14.23 -5.51
N ARG A 23 13.20 -13.43 -6.20
CA ARG A 23 13.00 -12.01 -5.87
C ARG A 23 12.42 -11.82 -4.47
N ASP A 24 11.43 -12.62 -4.11
CA ASP A 24 10.73 -12.49 -2.83
C ASP A 24 11.66 -12.88 -1.66
N MET A 25 12.43 -13.94 -1.82
CA MET A 25 13.48 -14.32 -0.87
C MET A 25 14.60 -13.27 -0.79
N HIS A 26 15.04 -12.74 -1.92
CA HIS A 26 16.03 -11.66 -1.93
C HIS A 26 15.51 -10.43 -1.17
N SER A 27 14.24 -10.07 -1.38
CA SER A 27 13.59 -8.96 -0.67
C SER A 27 13.54 -9.18 0.84
N LEU A 28 13.19 -10.41 1.28
CA LEU A 28 13.24 -10.79 2.70
C LEU A 28 14.65 -10.59 3.27
N GLU A 29 15.66 -11.15 2.62
CA GLU A 29 17.04 -11.07 3.13
C GLU A 29 17.53 -9.62 3.17
N THR A 30 17.26 -8.82 2.12
CA THR A 30 17.60 -7.38 2.10
C THR A 30 16.95 -6.64 3.26
N VAL A 31 15.63 -6.79 3.45
CA VAL A 31 14.91 -6.11 4.52
C VAL A 31 15.43 -6.53 5.90
N TRP A 32 15.59 -7.84 6.11
CA TRP A 32 16.05 -8.37 7.39
C TRP A 32 17.47 -7.92 7.74
N GLN A 33 18.40 -8.01 6.78
CA GLN A 33 19.78 -7.58 6.94
C GLN A 33 19.88 -6.07 7.18
N THR A 34 19.11 -5.26 6.44
CA THR A 34 19.10 -3.80 6.61
C THR A 34 18.73 -3.44 8.05
N VAL A 35 17.68 -4.05 8.61
CA VAL A 35 17.33 -3.85 10.02
C VAL A 35 18.45 -4.38 10.92
N ASN A 36 18.95 -5.60 10.67
CA ASN A 36 19.97 -6.21 11.52
C ASN A 36 21.27 -5.38 11.61
N GLU A 37 21.63 -4.67 10.56
CA GLU A 37 22.86 -3.88 10.47
C GLU A 37 22.68 -2.42 10.86
N ALA A 38 21.53 -1.82 10.54
CA ALA A 38 21.32 -0.37 10.64
C ALA A 38 20.31 0.05 11.73
N HIS A 39 19.66 -0.90 12.43
CA HIS A 39 18.73 -0.53 13.49
C HIS A 39 19.46 0.17 14.64
N TYR A 40 18.90 1.30 15.07
CA TYR A 40 19.53 2.18 16.08
C TYR A 40 19.57 1.55 17.47
N ASP A 41 18.61 0.69 17.78
CA ASP A 41 18.52 -0.04 19.06
C ASP A 41 18.98 -1.50 18.85
N PRO A 42 20.11 -1.92 19.45
CA PRO A 42 20.64 -3.27 19.28
C PRO A 42 19.77 -4.37 19.93
N THR A 43 18.80 -3.99 20.76
CA THR A 43 17.85 -4.93 21.37
C THR A 43 16.56 -5.08 20.58
N TYR A 44 16.38 -4.31 19.50
CA TYR A 44 15.17 -4.28 18.67
C TYR A 44 13.88 -4.10 19.49
N GLY A 45 13.92 -3.28 20.55
CA GLY A 45 12.79 -3.13 21.47
C GLY A 45 12.39 -4.41 22.20
N GLY A 46 13.33 -5.36 22.36
CA GLY A 46 13.10 -6.67 22.97
C GLY A 46 12.63 -7.76 21.98
N VAL A 47 12.50 -7.44 20.69
CA VAL A 47 12.16 -8.42 19.66
C VAL A 47 13.36 -9.32 19.36
N ASN A 48 13.16 -10.63 19.36
CA ASN A 48 14.16 -11.56 18.86
C ASN A 48 14.16 -11.55 17.32
N TRP A 49 14.96 -10.65 16.74
CA TRP A 49 14.98 -10.42 15.29
C TRP A 49 15.44 -11.64 14.48
N GLN A 50 16.34 -12.45 15.04
CA GLN A 50 16.77 -13.70 14.42
C GLN A 50 15.62 -14.73 14.37
N ALA A 51 14.85 -14.84 15.45
CA ALA A 51 13.69 -15.73 15.50
C ALA A 51 12.57 -15.27 14.56
N ALA A 52 12.39 -13.95 14.39
CA ALA A 52 11.44 -13.40 13.42
C ALA A 52 11.78 -13.88 12.00
N HIS A 53 13.04 -13.73 11.55
CA HIS A 53 13.49 -14.25 10.25
C HIS A 53 13.22 -15.73 10.08
N ALA A 54 13.61 -16.54 11.05
CA ALA A 54 13.42 -17.99 11.00
C ALA A 54 11.93 -18.37 10.86
N ARG A 55 11.03 -17.59 11.47
CA ARG A 55 9.58 -17.81 11.39
C ARG A 55 8.97 -17.39 10.05
N TYR A 56 9.37 -16.24 9.49
CA TYR A 56 8.77 -15.73 8.24
C TYR A 56 9.39 -16.31 6.97
N LYS A 57 10.66 -16.70 7.01
CA LYS A 57 11.35 -17.29 5.85
C LYS A 57 10.59 -18.44 5.17
N PRO A 58 10.12 -19.48 5.87
CA PRO A 58 9.37 -20.55 5.22
C PRO A 58 7.99 -20.10 4.71
N GLN A 59 7.36 -19.11 5.34
CA GLN A 59 6.07 -18.57 4.89
C GLN A 59 6.24 -17.80 3.58
N ILE A 60 7.27 -16.95 3.48
CA ILE A 60 7.57 -16.18 2.26
C ILE A 60 7.98 -17.11 1.12
N ALA A 61 8.75 -18.17 1.40
CA ALA A 61 9.10 -19.18 0.40
C ALA A 61 7.86 -19.94 -0.15
N ALA A 62 6.79 -20.01 0.64
CA ALA A 62 5.51 -20.63 0.29
C ALA A 62 4.47 -19.64 -0.26
N ALA A 63 4.77 -18.33 -0.29
CA ALA A 63 3.85 -17.32 -0.80
C ALA A 63 3.48 -17.61 -2.26
N GLN A 64 2.20 -17.47 -2.57
CA GLN A 64 1.63 -17.77 -3.89
C GLN A 64 1.78 -16.61 -4.86
N ASN A 65 1.94 -15.39 -4.35
CA ASN A 65 2.04 -14.18 -5.14
C ASN A 65 2.80 -13.07 -4.40
N ARG A 66 3.08 -12.00 -5.15
CA ARG A 66 3.80 -10.82 -4.66
C ARG A 66 3.09 -10.14 -3.49
N ASP A 67 1.76 -10.04 -3.52
CA ASP A 67 1.00 -9.36 -2.48
C ASP A 67 1.09 -10.11 -1.14
N GLU A 68 1.03 -11.45 -1.19
CA GLU A 68 1.23 -12.29 -0.01
C GLU A 68 2.65 -12.15 0.56
N SER A 69 3.67 -12.18 -0.29
CA SER A 69 5.06 -11.95 0.13
C SER A 69 5.26 -10.56 0.76
N PHE A 70 4.72 -9.51 0.12
CA PHE A 70 4.72 -8.15 0.65
C PHE A 70 4.06 -8.06 2.03
N GLN A 71 2.90 -8.69 2.21
CA GLN A 71 2.20 -8.71 3.50
C GLN A 71 3.01 -9.43 4.59
N LEU A 72 3.66 -10.55 4.26
CA LEU A 72 4.49 -11.31 5.20
C LEU A 72 5.75 -10.55 5.60
N ILE A 73 6.48 -9.95 4.65
CA ILE A 73 7.67 -9.13 4.93
C ILE A 73 7.31 -7.97 5.84
N ASN A 74 6.23 -7.25 5.52
CA ASN A 74 5.83 -6.11 6.34
C ASN A 74 5.28 -6.55 7.70
N ARG A 75 4.58 -7.69 7.80
CA ARG A 75 4.18 -8.25 9.09
C ARG A 75 5.39 -8.53 9.98
N MET A 76 6.47 -9.07 9.43
CA MET A 76 7.74 -9.24 10.14
C MET A 76 8.30 -7.91 10.65
N LEU A 77 8.36 -6.89 9.78
CA LEU A 77 8.83 -5.54 10.17
C LEU A 77 7.97 -4.92 11.28
N PHE A 78 6.65 -5.11 11.25
CA PHE A 78 5.75 -4.55 12.25
C PHE A 78 5.85 -5.21 13.63
N GLU A 79 6.55 -6.34 13.77
CA GLU A 79 6.87 -6.87 15.10
C GLU A 79 7.77 -5.93 15.91
N LEU A 80 8.56 -5.08 15.23
CA LEU A 80 9.36 -4.04 15.86
C LEU A 80 8.51 -2.95 16.54
N ASN A 81 7.20 -2.90 16.23
CA ASN A 81 6.26 -1.91 16.77
C ASN A 81 6.70 -0.45 16.54
N LEU A 82 7.35 -0.20 15.39
CA LEU A 82 7.82 1.11 14.97
C LEU A 82 6.96 1.65 13.82
N SER A 83 6.61 2.93 13.91
CA SER A 83 5.97 3.67 12.82
C SER A 83 6.97 3.89 11.68
N HIS A 84 6.48 3.95 10.44
CA HIS A 84 7.27 4.20 9.23
C HIS A 84 8.32 3.12 8.87
N TYR A 85 8.21 1.94 9.47
CA TYR A 85 8.97 0.76 9.07
C TYR A 85 8.15 -0.08 8.10
N LEU A 86 8.31 0.19 6.80
CA LEU A 86 7.59 -0.47 5.72
C LEU A 86 8.52 -0.67 4.53
N ALA A 87 8.49 -1.85 3.92
CA ALA A 87 9.10 -2.14 2.64
C ALA A 87 8.03 -2.11 1.55
N VAL A 88 8.23 -1.29 0.51
CA VAL A 88 7.31 -1.19 -0.63
C VAL A 88 8.10 -1.38 -1.91
N TYR A 89 7.55 -2.14 -2.85
CA TYR A 89 8.15 -2.25 -4.17
C TYR A 89 7.95 -0.95 -4.97
N PRO A 90 8.93 -0.52 -5.77
CA PRO A 90 8.83 0.73 -6.55
C PRO A 90 7.54 0.83 -7.38
N ASP A 91 7.17 -0.24 -8.07
CA ASP A 91 5.97 -0.24 -8.94
C ASP A 91 4.65 -0.17 -8.15
N ASP A 92 4.67 -0.48 -6.85
CA ASP A 92 3.48 -0.48 -6.00
C ASP A 92 3.38 0.79 -5.13
N LEU A 93 4.30 1.75 -5.26
CA LEU A 93 4.32 2.98 -4.46
C LEU A 93 3.01 3.77 -4.59
N LYS A 94 2.49 3.94 -5.81
CA LYS A 94 1.19 4.61 -6.03
C LYS A 94 0.01 3.79 -5.50
N ARG A 95 0.12 2.46 -5.44
CA ARG A 95 -0.93 1.56 -4.93
C ARG A 95 -1.06 1.65 -3.42
N TYR A 96 0.07 1.60 -2.69
CA TYR A 96 0.08 1.57 -1.23
C TYR A 96 0.24 2.96 -0.58
N MET A 97 0.82 3.92 -1.30
CA MET A 97 1.07 5.28 -0.82
C MET A 97 0.57 6.32 -1.84
N PRO A 98 -0.71 6.27 -2.25
CA PRO A 98 -1.23 7.08 -3.36
C PRO A 98 -1.09 8.58 -3.12
N VAL A 99 -1.24 9.03 -1.88
CA VAL A 99 -1.09 10.44 -1.49
C VAL A 99 0.36 10.91 -1.60
N LEU A 100 1.32 10.10 -1.15
CA LEU A 100 2.73 10.48 -1.13
C LEU A 100 3.31 10.62 -2.54
N PHE A 101 2.83 9.80 -3.46
CA PHE A 101 3.25 9.78 -4.86
C PHE A 101 2.20 10.38 -5.81
N ALA A 102 1.31 11.22 -5.27
CA ALA A 102 0.35 11.97 -6.06
C ALA A 102 1.03 13.08 -6.86
N GLU A 103 0.50 13.37 -8.04
CA GLU A 103 1.05 14.39 -8.95
C GLU A 103 0.50 15.80 -8.66
N GLY A 104 -0.56 15.90 -7.85
CA GLY A 104 -1.18 17.17 -7.49
C GLY A 104 -2.20 17.01 -6.38
N GLY A 105 -2.93 18.08 -6.09
CA GLY A 105 -4.01 18.03 -5.12
C GLY A 105 -4.82 19.31 -5.10
N ILE A 106 -6.08 19.19 -4.70
CA ILE A 106 -7.04 20.31 -4.69
C ILE A 106 -7.10 21.06 -3.35
N GLY A 107 -6.19 20.75 -2.42
CA GLY A 107 -6.01 21.45 -1.15
C GLY A 107 -7.01 21.05 -0.05
N VAL A 108 -7.35 19.78 0.05
CA VAL A 108 -8.27 19.20 1.05
C VAL A 108 -7.58 18.06 1.80
N ASP A 109 -7.85 17.84 3.08
CA ASP A 109 -7.59 16.56 3.78
C ASP A 109 -8.92 15.88 4.09
N VAL A 110 -8.95 14.55 3.96
CA VAL A 110 -10.15 13.73 4.15
C VAL A 110 -9.82 12.59 5.08
N ARG A 111 -10.67 12.37 6.08
CA ARG A 111 -10.55 11.27 7.04
C ARG A 111 -11.83 10.48 7.10
N LEU A 112 -11.69 9.17 7.25
CA LEU A 112 -12.82 8.30 7.56
C LEU A 112 -13.14 8.42 9.06
N LEU A 113 -14.25 9.08 9.39
CA LEU A 113 -14.76 9.30 10.75
C LEU A 113 -16.13 8.63 10.87
N ASP A 114 -16.30 7.73 11.83
CA ASP A 114 -17.57 6.99 12.03
C ASP A 114 -18.13 6.31 10.78
N GLY A 115 -17.24 5.90 9.87
CA GLY A 115 -17.59 5.26 8.60
C GLY A 115 -17.86 6.25 7.45
N GLU A 116 -17.80 7.55 7.72
CA GLU A 116 -18.04 8.62 6.74
C GLU A 116 -16.74 9.30 6.32
N PRO A 117 -16.52 9.57 5.02
CA PRO A 117 -15.36 10.31 4.53
C PRO A 117 -15.59 11.80 4.70
N VAL A 118 -15.08 12.35 5.81
CA VAL A 118 -15.28 13.74 6.21
C VAL A 118 -14.09 14.59 5.78
N ILE A 119 -14.36 15.75 5.20
CA ILE A 119 -13.36 16.79 4.99
C ILE A 119 -12.90 17.29 6.36
N THR A 120 -11.61 17.12 6.68
CA THR A 120 -11.05 17.57 7.97
C THR A 120 -10.25 18.86 7.83
N LEU A 121 -9.75 19.16 6.63
CA LEU A 121 -8.99 20.37 6.36
C LEU A 121 -9.28 20.89 4.97
N VAL A 122 -9.39 22.21 4.85
CA VAL A 122 -9.42 22.92 3.57
C VAL A 122 -8.34 23.99 3.60
N ARG A 123 -7.40 23.94 2.66
CA ARG A 123 -6.31 24.93 2.57
C ARG A 123 -6.87 26.24 2.02
N THR A 124 -6.55 27.36 2.66
CA THR A 124 -6.93 28.70 2.19
C THR A 124 -6.43 28.94 0.77
N GLY A 125 -7.27 29.54 -0.09
CA GLY A 125 -6.92 29.84 -1.49
C GLY A 125 -6.85 28.61 -2.41
N SER A 126 -7.19 27.41 -1.93
CA SER A 126 -7.25 26.20 -2.76
C SER A 126 -8.48 26.17 -3.68
N PRO A 127 -8.50 25.31 -4.73
CA PRO A 127 -9.70 25.04 -5.51
C PRO A 127 -10.91 24.65 -4.65
N VAL A 128 -10.71 23.79 -3.65
CA VAL A 128 -11.76 23.35 -2.71
C VAL A 128 -12.31 24.52 -1.89
N ALA A 129 -11.44 25.44 -1.43
CA ALA A 129 -11.88 26.64 -0.72
C ALA A 129 -12.74 27.56 -1.61
N ARG A 130 -12.32 27.78 -2.86
CA ARG A 130 -13.06 28.59 -3.85
C ARG A 130 -14.40 27.97 -4.22
N ALA A 131 -14.49 26.64 -4.24
CA ALA A 131 -15.72 25.90 -4.45
C ALA A 131 -16.68 25.95 -3.23
N GLY A 132 -16.29 26.60 -2.13
CA GLY A 132 -17.13 26.76 -0.95
C GLY A 132 -17.20 25.54 -0.04
N LEU A 133 -16.43 24.48 -0.32
CA LEU A 133 -16.34 23.32 0.56
C LEU A 133 -15.68 23.69 1.90
N ARG A 134 -16.04 22.97 2.96
CA ARG A 134 -15.66 23.27 4.34
C ARG A 134 -15.31 21.99 5.11
N PRO A 135 -14.47 22.08 6.16
CA PRO A 135 -14.38 21.02 7.15
C PRO A 135 -15.75 20.62 7.69
N GLY A 136 -15.96 19.32 7.91
CA GLY A 136 -17.22 18.74 8.35
C GLY A 136 -18.16 18.27 7.23
N PHE A 137 -17.88 18.60 5.96
CA PHE A 137 -18.64 18.06 4.83
C PHE A 137 -18.31 16.58 4.62
N VAL A 138 -19.33 15.78 4.33
CA VAL A 138 -19.20 14.36 3.96
C VAL A 138 -19.11 14.25 2.44
N ILE A 139 -18.15 13.48 1.95
CA ILE A 139 -17.97 13.23 0.51
C ILE A 139 -18.85 12.06 0.08
N GLU A 140 -19.76 12.28 -0.87
CA GLU A 140 -20.60 11.20 -1.39
C GLU A 140 -19.97 10.46 -2.58
N ARG A 141 -19.30 11.21 -3.48
CA ARG A 141 -18.74 10.69 -4.73
C ARG A 141 -17.43 11.40 -5.10
N ILE A 142 -16.53 10.68 -5.74
CA ILE A 142 -15.29 11.20 -6.34
C ILE A 142 -15.24 10.70 -7.78
N ASP A 143 -15.07 11.60 -8.75
CA ASP A 143 -15.11 11.27 -10.20
C ASP A 143 -16.34 10.45 -10.61
N GLY A 144 -17.50 10.78 -10.02
CA GLY A 144 -18.75 10.06 -10.24
C GLY A 144 -18.84 8.68 -9.55
N LYS A 145 -17.78 8.19 -8.92
CA LYS A 145 -17.76 6.93 -8.18
C LYS A 145 -18.26 7.11 -6.74
N PRO A 146 -19.25 6.31 -6.27
CA PRO A 146 -19.70 6.37 -4.88
C PRO A 146 -18.55 6.07 -3.91
N VAL A 147 -18.44 6.86 -2.85
CA VAL A 147 -17.33 6.71 -1.90
C VAL A 147 -17.37 5.37 -1.15
N GLY A 148 -18.56 4.81 -0.93
CA GLY A 148 -18.71 3.48 -0.33
C GLY A 148 -18.07 2.38 -1.19
N GLN A 149 -18.11 2.53 -2.51
CA GLN A 149 -17.40 1.62 -3.41
C GLN A 149 -15.89 1.80 -3.30
N ILE A 150 -15.40 3.05 -3.23
CA ILE A 150 -13.97 3.34 -3.03
C ILE A 150 -13.47 2.73 -1.72
N ILE A 151 -14.23 2.87 -0.63
CA ILE A 151 -13.91 2.26 0.66
C ILE A 151 -13.83 0.73 0.52
N GLY A 152 -14.83 0.10 -0.10
CA GLY A 152 -14.85 -1.35 -0.30
C GLY A 152 -13.66 -1.89 -1.10
N GLU A 153 -13.21 -1.16 -2.13
CA GLU A 153 -12.01 -1.51 -2.88
C GLU A 153 -10.72 -1.31 -2.05
N GLY A 154 -10.68 -0.26 -1.22
CA GLY A 154 -9.58 0.00 -0.30
C GLY A 154 -9.37 -1.10 0.76
N GLU A 155 -10.43 -1.82 1.17
CA GLU A 155 -10.31 -2.96 2.08
C GLU A 155 -9.39 -4.06 1.54
N ALA A 156 -9.39 -4.27 0.22
CA ALA A 156 -8.53 -5.27 -0.41
C ALA A 156 -7.05 -4.86 -0.44
N LEU A 157 -6.74 -3.60 -0.08
CA LEU A 157 -5.41 -3.00 -0.14
C LEU A 157 -4.84 -2.67 1.24
N LEU A 158 -5.51 -3.09 2.31
CA LEU A 158 -4.99 -2.90 3.66
C LEU A 158 -3.62 -3.54 3.81
N ILE A 159 -2.70 -2.77 4.37
CA ILE A 159 -1.38 -3.25 4.76
C ILE A 159 -1.33 -3.46 6.27
N PRO A 160 -0.51 -4.40 6.78
CA PRO A 160 -0.32 -4.53 8.21
C PRO A 160 0.21 -3.22 8.83
N PRO A 161 0.11 -3.03 10.17
CA PRO A 161 -0.56 -3.91 11.11
C PRO A 161 -2.09 -3.85 10.99
N PHE A 162 -2.77 -5.00 11.03
CA PHE A 162 -4.22 -5.08 10.85
C PHE A 162 -4.96 -4.76 12.16
N ASN A 163 -5.01 -3.48 12.52
CA ASN A 163 -5.76 -2.98 13.65
C ASN A 163 -6.73 -1.86 13.22
N PRO A 164 -7.75 -1.53 14.03
CA PRO A 164 -8.77 -0.54 13.65
C PRO A 164 -8.19 0.84 13.30
N ARG A 165 -7.19 1.31 14.05
CA ARG A 165 -6.53 2.61 13.79
C ARG A 165 -5.85 2.62 12.43
N ASN A 166 -5.05 1.59 12.14
CA ASN A 166 -4.33 1.51 10.87
C ASN A 166 -5.29 1.31 9.70
N ARG A 167 -6.39 0.54 9.88
CA ARG A 167 -7.44 0.42 8.86
C ARG A 167 -8.03 1.78 8.49
N LEU A 168 -8.43 2.59 9.48
CA LEU A 168 -8.96 3.94 9.23
C LEU A 168 -7.94 4.83 8.50
N ASN A 169 -6.67 4.75 8.89
CA ASN A 169 -5.60 5.52 8.24
C ASN A 169 -5.40 5.10 6.77
N ASN A 170 -5.35 3.79 6.49
CA ASN A 170 -5.21 3.26 5.13
C ASN A 170 -6.38 3.66 4.24
N LEU A 171 -7.62 3.49 4.72
CA LEU A 171 -8.81 3.86 3.96
C LEU A 171 -8.88 5.36 3.71
N SER A 172 -8.54 6.18 4.70
CA SER A 172 -8.45 7.65 4.52
C SER A 172 -7.43 8.01 3.44
N GLY A 173 -6.25 7.38 3.47
CA GLY A 173 -5.22 7.57 2.45
C GLY A 173 -5.66 7.09 1.06
N TYR A 174 -6.40 5.99 0.97
CA TYR A 174 -6.94 5.47 -0.28
C TYR A 174 -7.99 6.43 -0.89
N ILE A 175 -8.92 6.93 -0.07
CA ILE A 175 -9.90 7.95 -0.47
C ILE A 175 -9.19 9.21 -0.95
N ALA A 176 -8.24 9.73 -0.17
CA ALA A 176 -7.45 10.91 -0.54
C ALA A 176 -6.64 10.68 -1.83
N GLY A 177 -6.18 9.45 -2.06
CA GLY A 177 -5.53 9.03 -3.30
C GLY A 177 -6.36 9.33 -4.54
N HIS A 178 -7.66 9.02 -4.51
CA HIS A 178 -8.61 9.34 -5.60
C HIS A 178 -8.79 10.85 -5.82
N ILE A 179 -8.53 11.68 -4.82
CA ILE A 179 -8.68 13.14 -4.91
C ILE A 179 -7.38 13.79 -5.42
N TYR A 180 -6.23 13.23 -5.07
CA TYR A 180 -4.92 13.80 -5.37
C TYR A 180 -4.31 13.28 -6.68
N SER A 181 -4.85 12.20 -7.25
CA SER A 181 -4.33 11.58 -8.48
C SER A 181 -4.67 12.30 -9.79
N VAL A 182 -5.03 13.59 -9.77
CA VAL A 182 -5.43 14.30 -10.99
C VAL A 182 -4.21 14.70 -11.82
N SER A 183 -3.84 13.86 -12.79
CA SER A 183 -3.12 14.34 -13.98
C SER A 183 -4.16 15.03 -14.89
N CYS A 184 -4.21 16.37 -14.88
CA CYS A 184 -4.93 17.15 -15.93
C CYS A 184 -4.17 17.02 -17.27
N THR A 185 -3.93 15.80 -17.78
CA THR A 185 -3.12 15.55 -18.99
C THR A 185 -3.94 15.19 -20.24
N THR A 186 -5.26 14.99 -20.15
CA THR A 186 -6.05 14.55 -21.32
C THR A 186 -7.22 15.45 -21.75
N SER A 187 -7.56 16.53 -21.04
CA SER A 187 -8.54 17.51 -21.55
C SER A 187 -8.49 18.85 -20.80
N PRO A 188 -8.33 19.99 -21.51
CA PRO A 188 -8.32 21.32 -20.91
C PRO A 188 -9.69 21.79 -20.38
N ASN A 189 -10.76 21.02 -20.60
CA ASN A 189 -12.14 21.42 -20.25
C ASN A 189 -12.76 20.61 -19.10
N THR A 190 -11.97 19.79 -18.40
CA THR A 190 -12.44 18.99 -17.25
C THR A 190 -11.61 19.25 -15.99
N CYS A 191 -11.05 20.45 -15.90
CA CYS A 191 -10.64 21.07 -14.64
C CYS A 191 -11.53 22.34 -14.48
#